data_AF-A0AAW6LVQ3-F1
#
_entry.id   AF-A0AAW6LVQ3-F1
#
_cell.length_a   1.000
_cell.length_b   1.000
_cell.length_c   1.000
_cell.angle_alpha   90.00
_cell.angle_beta   90.00
_cell.angle_gamma   90.00
#
_symmetry.space_group_name_H-M   'P 1'
#
loop_
_entity.id
_entity.type
_entity.pdbx_description
1 polymer ?
#
loop_
_entity_poly.entity_id
_entity_poly.type
_entity_poly.pdbx_seq_one_letter_code
_entity_poly.pdbx_strand_id
1 'polypeptide(L)'
;MSNRPIICSICLKALDSKLDEDGVTYIHGEQHGDLGHQPDPIEAPADWRGACDFCSTDQAAWELPAKTFTAINNHISAENWAACNTCAALIEKNQWNALVRRVKAQYLEKHPGLFPTDIAALETQLKTLYRDLRKNITGGMTPL
;
A
#
# COMPACT_ATOMS: atom_id res chain seq x y z
N MET A 1 21.80 -7.05 13.72
CA MET A 1 21.27 -5.68 13.82
C MET A 1 19.86 -5.70 13.26
N SER A 2 18.85 -5.33 14.04
CA SER A 2 17.47 -5.27 13.56
C SER A 2 17.38 -4.07 12.63
N ASN A 3 17.35 -4.28 11.31
CA ASN A 3 17.19 -3.20 10.34
C ASN A 3 15.71 -2.77 10.34
N ARG A 4 15.34 -1.94 11.31
CA ARG A 4 13.97 -1.43 11.41
C ARG A 4 13.73 -0.42 10.29
N PRO A 5 12.56 -0.43 9.64
CA PRO A 5 12.21 0.58 8.65
C PRO A 5 12.36 1.99 9.22
N ILE A 6 12.77 2.93 8.39
CA ILE A 6 12.74 4.36 8.73
C ILE A 6 11.41 4.94 8.25
N ILE A 7 10.73 5.66 9.14
CA ILE A 7 9.43 6.27 8.87
C ILE A 7 9.47 7.77 9.17
N CYS A 8 8.50 8.53 8.70
CA CYS A 8 8.35 9.92 9.12
C CYS A 8 7.60 10.01 10.46
N SER A 9 8.14 10.76 11.41
CA SER A 9 7.50 11.01 12.71
C SER A 9 6.15 11.76 12.60
N ILE A 10 5.98 12.54 11.53
CA ILE A 10 4.82 13.42 11.32
C ILE A 10 3.63 12.63 10.76
N CYS A 11 3.87 11.80 9.74
CA CYS A 11 2.80 11.12 8.98
C CYS A 11 2.86 9.59 9.05
N LEU A 12 3.87 9.01 9.72
CA LEU A 12 4.08 7.58 9.95
C LEU A 12 4.28 6.73 8.68
N LYS A 13 4.57 7.37 7.55
CA LYS A 13 4.85 6.72 6.28
C LYS A 13 6.29 6.25 6.21
N ALA A 14 6.51 5.12 5.54
CA ALA A 14 7.86 4.67 5.21
C ALA A 14 8.59 5.74 4.40
N LEU A 15 9.86 5.96 4.73
CA LEU A 15 10.75 6.84 3.98
C LEU A 15 11.68 6.02 3.09
N ASP A 16 11.85 6.48 1.86
CA ASP A 16 12.87 5.95 0.97
C ASP A 16 14.22 6.60 1.31
N SER A 17 15.26 5.79 1.38
CA SER A 17 16.63 6.28 1.55
C SER A 17 17.26 6.54 0.18
N LYS A 18 17.81 7.72 -0.01
CA LYS A 18 18.65 8.07 -1.17
C LYS A 18 20.08 8.28 -0.68
N LEU A 19 21.04 7.63 -1.35
CA LEU A 19 22.45 7.87 -1.12
C LEU A 19 22.93 8.94 -2.10
N ASP A 20 23.51 10.01 -1.58
CA ASP A 20 24.13 11.10 -2.33
C ASP A 20 25.55 11.39 -1.81
N GLU A 21 26.20 12.43 -2.35
CA GLU A 21 27.58 12.80 -2.00
C GLU A 21 27.73 13.19 -0.52
N ASP A 22 26.65 13.62 0.14
CA ASP A 22 26.62 14.07 1.53
C ASP A 22 26.18 12.96 2.51
N GLY A 23 25.76 11.79 1.99
CA GLY A 23 25.38 10.62 2.77
C GLY A 23 23.98 10.12 2.45
N VAL A 24 23.26 9.67 3.48
CA VAL A 24 21.89 9.15 3.31
C VAL A 24 20.89 10.26 3.60
N THR A 25 20.11 10.62 2.58
CA THR A 25 18.92 11.47 2.70
C THR A 25 17.66 10.61 2.70
N TYR A 26 16.61 11.07 3.39
CA TYR A 26 15.33 10.37 3.45
C TYR A 26 14.25 11.21 2.76
N ILE A 27 13.44 10.57 1.92
CA ILE A 27 12.36 11.22 1.17
C ILE A 27 11.06 10.43 1.32
N HIS A 28 9.92 11.12 1.20
CA HIS A 28 8.66 10.42 0.98
C HIS A 28 8.66 9.86 -0.44
N GLY A 29 8.31 8.59 -0.59
CA GLY A 29 8.15 8.00 -1.91
C GLY A 29 7.04 8.70 -2.71
N GLU A 30 7.20 8.74 -4.04
CA GLU A 30 6.29 9.45 -4.94
C GLU A 30 4.82 9.01 -4.79
N GLN A 31 4.60 7.76 -4.37
CA GLN A 31 3.26 7.21 -4.10
C GLN A 31 2.48 7.96 -3.00
N HIS A 32 3.15 8.79 -2.21
CA HIS A 32 2.53 9.55 -1.13
C HIS A 32 2.13 10.97 -1.54
N GLY A 33 2.59 11.47 -2.70
CA GLY A 33 2.34 12.83 -3.16
C GLY A 33 2.95 13.91 -2.26
N ASP A 34 2.49 15.16 -2.41
CA ASP A 34 2.86 16.26 -1.51
C ASP A 34 2.07 16.13 -0.19
N LEU A 35 2.80 15.90 0.90
CA LEU A 35 2.24 15.76 2.24
C LEU A 35 2.21 17.08 3.04
N GLY A 36 2.68 18.19 2.45
CA GLY A 36 2.69 19.51 3.10
C GLY A 36 3.72 19.63 4.23
N HIS A 37 4.66 18.70 4.33
CA HIS A 37 5.76 18.75 5.29
C HIS A 37 7.04 18.10 4.73
N GLN A 38 8.18 18.50 5.29
CA GLN A 38 9.46 17.83 5.02
C GLN A 38 9.54 16.49 5.78
N PRO A 39 10.25 15.49 5.25
CA PRO A 39 10.46 14.22 5.94
C PRO A 39 11.21 14.42 7.26
N ASP A 40 10.70 13.82 8.34
CA ASP A 40 11.34 13.78 9.67
C ASP A 40 11.61 12.33 10.07
N PRO A 41 12.82 11.79 9.78
CA PRO A 41 13.10 10.37 9.87
C PRO A 41 13.26 9.89 11.32
N ILE A 42 12.53 8.84 11.67
CA ILE A 42 12.67 8.08 12.91
C ILE A 42 12.70 6.58 12.63
N GLU A 43 13.33 5.81 13.52
CA GLU A 43 13.16 4.35 13.48
C GLU A 43 11.70 3.99 13.77
N ALA A 44 11.14 3.08 12.97
CA ALA A 44 9.79 2.60 13.18
C ALA A 44 9.65 1.97 14.59
N PRO A 45 8.56 2.28 15.31
CA PRO A 45 8.19 1.55 16.52
C PRO A 45 8.14 0.04 16.30
N ALA A 46 8.40 -0.74 17.35
CA ALA A 46 8.43 -2.21 17.25
C ALA A 46 7.07 -2.83 16.83
N ASP A 47 5.98 -2.11 17.05
CA ASP A 47 4.62 -2.46 16.68
C ASP A 47 4.20 -1.88 15.31
N TRP A 48 5.06 -1.15 14.60
CA TRP A 48 4.76 -0.68 13.24
C TRP A 48 4.70 -1.88 12.28
N ARG A 49 3.66 -1.91 11.44
CA ARG A 49 3.35 -3.03 10.53
C ARG A 49 3.33 -2.64 9.05
N GLY A 50 3.63 -1.38 8.75
CA GLY A 50 3.61 -0.88 7.38
C GLY A 50 2.22 -0.42 6.92
N ALA A 51 2.18 -0.05 5.64
CA ALA A 51 0.97 0.40 4.99
C ALA A 51 0.17 -0.79 4.42
N CYS A 52 -1.14 -0.61 4.33
CA CYS A 52 -2.02 -1.53 3.63
C CYS A 52 -1.79 -1.45 2.11
N ASP A 53 -1.47 -2.57 1.45
CA ASP A 53 -1.25 -2.66 0.00
C ASP A 53 -2.51 -2.38 -0.83
N PHE A 54 -3.67 -2.33 -0.17
CA PHE A 54 -4.94 -2.07 -0.84
C PHE A 54 -5.28 -0.57 -0.82
N CYS A 55 -5.30 0.07 0.34
CA CYS A 55 -5.75 1.47 0.48
C CYS A 55 -4.67 2.44 0.95
N SER A 56 -3.45 1.96 1.17
CA SER A 56 -2.28 2.76 1.59
C SER A 56 -2.53 3.57 2.86
N THR A 57 -3.26 2.99 3.81
CA THR A 57 -3.33 3.48 5.20
C THR A 57 -2.18 2.86 5.99
N ASP A 58 -1.56 3.61 6.89
CA ASP A 58 -0.35 3.21 7.64
C ASP A 58 -0.67 2.29 8.83
N GLN A 59 -1.72 1.46 8.69
CA GLN A 59 -2.26 0.57 9.72
C GLN A 59 -2.51 -0.83 9.14
N ALA A 60 -1.50 -1.43 8.52
CA ALA A 60 -1.57 -2.85 8.21
C ALA A 60 -1.71 -3.67 9.50
N ALA A 61 -2.54 -4.70 9.47
CA ALA A 61 -2.79 -5.57 10.62
C ALA A 61 -2.84 -7.06 10.23
N TRP A 62 -2.92 -7.34 8.93
CA TRP A 62 -3.10 -8.68 8.39
C TRP A 62 -2.16 -8.89 7.21
N GLU A 63 -1.69 -10.11 7.06
CA GLU A 63 -1.01 -10.62 5.88
C GLU A 63 -1.98 -11.50 5.09
N LEU A 64 -2.08 -11.26 3.79
CA LEU A 64 -2.72 -12.11 2.81
C LEU A 64 -1.64 -12.88 2.04
N PRO A 65 -1.43 -14.17 2.34
CA PRO A 65 -0.43 -14.96 1.63
C PRO A 65 -0.83 -15.13 0.16
N ALA A 66 0.10 -14.77 -0.72
CA ALA A 66 -0.05 -14.88 -2.17
C ALA A 66 1.29 -15.21 -2.82
N LYS A 67 1.27 -15.92 -3.95
CA LYS A 67 2.48 -16.15 -4.76
C LYS A 67 2.93 -14.85 -5.41
N THR A 68 4.21 -14.76 -5.77
CA THR A 68 4.68 -13.74 -6.72
C THR A 68 3.99 -13.92 -8.07
N PHE A 69 3.51 -12.83 -8.67
CA PHE A 69 2.89 -12.86 -10.00
C PHE A 69 3.12 -11.57 -10.78
N THR A 70 3.10 -11.66 -12.11
CA THR A 70 3.11 -10.48 -12.98
C THR A 70 1.72 -9.86 -13.03
N ALA A 71 1.60 -8.64 -12.53
CA ALA A 71 0.41 -7.82 -12.53
C ALA A 71 0.33 -6.95 -13.80
N ILE A 72 -0.64 -6.03 -13.82
CA ILE A 72 -0.83 -5.06 -14.90
C ILE A 72 0.46 -4.25 -15.15
N ASN A 73 0.70 -3.87 -16.42
CA ASN A 73 1.87 -3.12 -16.87
C ASN A 73 3.22 -3.82 -16.58
N ASN A 74 3.24 -5.16 -16.55
CA ASN A 74 4.41 -5.98 -16.23
C ASN A 74 5.00 -5.72 -14.84
N HIS A 75 4.22 -5.12 -13.92
CA HIS A 75 4.66 -4.94 -12.55
C HIS A 75 4.73 -6.30 -11.84
N ILE A 76 5.85 -6.60 -11.19
CA ILE A 76 5.98 -7.83 -10.40
C ILE A 76 5.34 -7.54 -9.03
N SER A 77 4.23 -8.23 -8.73
CA SER A 77 3.70 -8.28 -7.38
C SER A 77 4.49 -9.31 -6.59
N ALA A 78 5.18 -8.88 -5.54
CA ALA A 78 5.80 -9.77 -4.58
C ALA A 78 4.75 -10.60 -3.82
N GLU A 79 5.23 -11.65 -3.16
CA GLU A 79 4.43 -12.44 -2.23
C GLU A 79 3.92 -11.60 -1.05
N ASN A 80 2.90 -12.10 -0.36
CA ASN A 80 2.36 -11.59 0.91
C ASN A 80 1.91 -10.12 0.89
N TRP A 81 0.60 -9.91 0.83
CA TRP A 81 0.02 -8.56 0.81
C TRP A 81 -0.43 -8.13 2.21
N ALA A 82 0.00 -6.96 2.66
CA ALA A 82 -0.42 -6.34 3.89
C ALA A 82 -1.82 -5.70 3.74
N ALA A 83 -2.73 -6.00 4.66
CA ALA A 83 -4.09 -5.44 4.70
C ALA A 83 -4.38 -4.79 6.06
N CYS A 84 -5.03 -3.64 6.04
CA CYS A 84 -5.66 -3.08 7.24
C CYS A 84 -6.93 -3.85 7.60
N ASN A 85 -7.41 -3.69 8.84
CA ASN A 85 -8.62 -4.35 9.35
C ASN A 85 -9.83 -4.27 8.39
N THR A 86 -10.08 -3.10 7.81
CA THR A 86 -11.24 -2.92 6.91
C THR A 86 -11.05 -3.66 5.59
N CYS A 87 -9.86 -3.62 5.00
CA CYS A 87 -9.58 -4.31 3.74
C CYS A 87 -9.58 -5.83 3.94
N ALA A 88 -8.99 -6.31 5.04
CA ALA A 88 -9.00 -7.72 5.41
C ALA A 88 -10.42 -8.26 5.55
N ALA A 89 -11.28 -7.56 6.31
CA ALA A 89 -12.68 -7.95 6.51
C ALA A 89 -13.48 -8.03 5.20
N LEU A 90 -13.19 -7.18 4.20
CA LEU A 90 -13.82 -7.26 2.88
C LEU A 90 -13.33 -8.47 2.09
N ILE A 91 -12.04 -8.80 2.19
CA ILE A 91 -11.44 -9.95 1.50
C ILE A 91 -11.95 -11.26 2.08
N GLU A 92 -11.99 -11.40 3.41
CA GLU A 92 -12.51 -12.59 4.10
C GLU A 92 -13.97 -12.86 3.75
N LYS A 93 -14.78 -11.80 3.58
CA LYS A 93 -16.18 -11.90 3.15
C LYS A 93 -16.33 -12.06 1.63
N ASN A 94 -15.23 -12.18 0.88
CA ASN A 94 -15.20 -12.26 -0.58
C ASN A 94 -15.87 -11.06 -1.28
N GLN A 95 -15.86 -9.88 -0.64
CA GLN A 95 -16.53 -8.65 -1.09
C GLN A 95 -15.61 -7.77 -1.96
N TRP A 96 -14.99 -8.36 -2.97
CA TRP A 96 -13.99 -7.69 -3.83
C TRP A 96 -14.50 -6.41 -4.53
N ASN A 97 -15.76 -6.37 -4.94
CA ASN A 97 -16.35 -5.16 -5.52
C ASN A 97 -16.45 -4.02 -4.50
N ALA A 98 -16.72 -4.34 -3.23
CA ALA A 98 -16.73 -3.34 -2.17
C ALA A 98 -15.30 -2.87 -1.85
N LEU A 99 -14.32 -3.77 -1.89
CA LEU A 99 -12.91 -3.42 -1.75
C LEU A 99 -12.47 -2.44 -2.84
N VAL A 100 -12.76 -2.71 -4.11
CA VAL A 100 -12.46 -1.78 -5.23
C VAL A 100 -13.09 -0.41 -4.98
N ARG A 101 -14.37 -0.34 -4.59
CA ARG A 101 -15.02 0.95 -4.31
C ARG A 101 -14.35 1.71 -3.17
N ARG A 102 -13.97 1.02 -2.09
CA ARG A 102 -13.28 1.62 -0.95
C ARG A 102 -11.91 2.18 -1.36
N VAL A 103 -11.12 1.36 -2.05
CA VAL A 103 -9.76 1.73 -2.48
C VAL A 103 -9.82 2.91 -3.44
N LYS A 104 -10.75 2.87 -4.39
CA LYS A 104 -11.02 3.99 -5.29
C LYS A 104 -11.39 5.25 -4.50
N ALA A 105 -12.31 5.19 -3.54
CA ALA A 105 -12.70 6.35 -2.75
C ALA A 105 -11.51 6.97 -1.99
N GLN A 106 -10.67 6.14 -1.37
CA GLN A 106 -9.45 6.59 -0.68
C GLN A 106 -8.42 7.21 -1.63
N TYR A 107 -8.29 6.67 -2.84
CA TYR A 107 -7.42 7.26 -3.86
C TYR A 107 -7.94 8.63 -4.31
N LEU A 108 -9.25 8.77 -4.58
CA LEU A 108 -9.83 10.05 -5.00
C LEU A 108 -9.74 11.14 -3.92
N GLU A 109 -9.80 10.77 -2.64
CA GLU A 109 -9.59 11.69 -1.53
C GLU A 109 -8.16 12.26 -1.52
N LYS A 110 -7.15 11.44 -1.87
CA LYS A 110 -5.74 11.83 -1.94
C LYS A 110 -5.37 12.55 -3.25
N HIS A 111 -6.18 12.39 -4.29
CA HIS A 111 -5.92 12.94 -5.62
C HIS A 111 -7.13 13.76 -6.11
N PRO A 112 -7.41 14.92 -5.50
CA PRO A 112 -8.49 15.79 -5.95
C PRO A 112 -8.22 16.29 -7.38
N GLY A 113 -9.26 16.35 -8.20
CA GLY A 113 -9.18 16.91 -9.56
C GLY A 113 -8.87 15.90 -10.67
N LEU A 114 -8.84 14.59 -10.40
CA LEU A 114 -8.74 13.57 -11.45
C LEU A 114 -9.89 13.65 -12.45
N PHE A 115 -9.59 13.47 -13.73
CA PHE A 115 -10.61 13.46 -14.78
C PHE A 115 -11.44 12.18 -14.74
N PRO A 116 -12.73 12.21 -15.15
CA PRO A 116 -13.59 11.04 -15.14
C PRO A 116 -13.02 9.81 -15.87
N THR A 117 -12.25 10.03 -16.94
CA THR A 117 -11.55 8.98 -17.68
C THR A 117 -10.51 8.26 -16.83
N ASP A 118 -9.75 8.99 -16.03
CA ASP A 118 -8.72 8.43 -15.14
C ASP A 118 -9.37 7.64 -14.00
N ILE A 119 -10.51 8.13 -13.49
CA ILE A 119 -11.30 7.42 -12.47
C ILE A 119 -11.81 6.07 -13.00
N ALA A 120 -12.29 6.04 -14.25
CA ALA A 120 -12.76 4.81 -14.88
C ALA A 120 -11.61 3.84 -15.19
N ALA A 121 -10.47 4.36 -15.64
CA ALA A 121 -9.26 3.59 -15.85
C ALA A 121 -8.77 2.95 -14.54
N LEU A 122 -8.71 3.72 -13.46
CA LEU A 122 -8.34 3.25 -12.12
C LEU A 122 -9.23 2.09 -11.67
N GLU A 123 -10.55 2.21 -11.79
CA GLU A 123 -11.47 1.14 -11.40
C GLU A 123 -11.21 -0.16 -12.19
N THR A 124 -10.92 -0.03 -13.49
CA THR A 124 -10.61 -1.17 -14.36
C THR A 124 -9.28 -1.82 -13.98
N GLN A 125 -8.26 -1.00 -13.67
CA GLN A 125 -6.95 -1.47 -13.22
C GLN A 125 -7.06 -2.21 -11.88
N LEU A 126 -7.77 -1.65 -10.89
CA LEU A 126 -7.99 -2.29 -9.59
C LEU A 126 -8.71 -3.63 -9.73
N LYS A 127 -9.77 -3.70 -10.55
CA LYS A 127 -10.49 -4.97 -10.81
C LYS A 127 -9.57 -6.02 -11.44
N THR A 128 -8.73 -5.61 -12.38
CA THR A 128 -7.76 -6.49 -13.04
C THR A 128 -6.73 -7.00 -12.05
N LEU A 129 -6.08 -6.10 -11.31
CA LEU A 129 -5.09 -6.42 -10.29
C LEU A 129 -5.65 -7.40 -9.24
N TYR A 130 -6.84 -7.12 -8.70
CA TYR A 130 -7.43 -7.98 -7.66
C TYR A 130 -7.92 -9.31 -8.21
N ARG A 131 -8.36 -9.38 -9.47
CA ARG A 131 -8.64 -10.66 -10.11
C ARG A 131 -7.37 -11.51 -10.19
N ASP A 132 -6.24 -10.91 -10.54
CA ASP A 132 -4.98 -11.65 -10.68
C ASP A 132 -4.38 -12.01 -9.32
N LEU A 133 -4.46 -11.12 -8.32
CA LEU A 133 -4.16 -11.44 -6.92
C LEU A 133 -4.97 -12.65 -6.44
N ARG A 134 -6.30 -12.65 -6.64
CA ARG A 134 -7.18 -13.75 -6.20
C ARG A 134 -6.79 -15.12 -6.72
N LYS A 135 -6.25 -15.20 -7.94
CA LYS A 135 -5.76 -16.46 -8.52
C LYS A 135 -4.48 -16.96 -7.84
N ASN A 136 -3.76 -16.06 -7.17
CA ASN A 136 -2.47 -16.31 -6.56
C ASN A 136 -2.51 -16.39 -5.03
N ILE A 137 -3.67 -16.15 -4.39
CA ILE A 137 -3.85 -16.34 -2.94
C ILE A 137 -3.61 -17.82 -2.58
N THR A 138 -2.75 -18.05 -1.60
CA THR A 138 -2.34 -19.40 -1.17
C THR A 138 -2.88 -19.82 0.19
N GLY A 139 -3.48 -18.89 0.94
CA GLY A 139 -3.99 -19.16 2.28
C GLY A 139 -4.98 -18.08 2.76
N GLY A 140 -5.44 -18.24 4.00
CA GLY A 140 -6.28 -17.25 4.67
C GLY A 140 -5.46 -16.10 5.25
N MET A 141 -6.16 -15.06 5.71
CA MET A 141 -5.54 -13.93 6.41
C MET A 141 -4.88 -14.37 7.72
N THR A 142 -3.68 -13.86 8.00
CA THR A 142 -2.98 -14.05 9.28
C THR A 142 -2.60 -12.71 9.90
N PRO A 143 -2.71 -12.53 11.23
CA PRO A 143 -2.27 -11.28 11.88
C PRO A 143 -0.77 -11.00 11.68
N LEU A 144 -0.39 -9.72 11.58
CA LEU A 144 1.00 -9.23 11.48
C LEU A 144 1.68 -8.96 12.84
#